data_AF-A0A061J6X6-F1
#
_entry.id   AF-A0A061J6X6-F1
#
_cell.length_a   1.000
_cell.length_b   1.000
_cell.length_c   1.000
_cell.angle_alpha   90.00
_cell.angle_beta   90.00
_cell.angle_gamma   90.00
#
_symmetry.space_group_name_H-M   'P 1'
#
loop_
_entity.id
_entity.type
_entity.pdbx_description
1 polymer ?
#
loop_
_entity_poly.entity_id
_entity_poly.type
_entity_poly.pdbx_seq_one_letter_code
_entity_poly.pdbx_strand_id
1 'polypeptide(L)'
;MVGYVSIAYVHYDVVALSAKSFEGVALFSYTSHTAMLRFKVSLFVYFVALICTIGFDYYYFFGGVGLAAMLVVCILLFRDRPKPITAAEYALCLAEMAQESQRFMDDGSKLEQDEIVRYRGRRHRHKVLAFKQCVAELEAYHDKIETFYREKGGGVVGGYLFILLGTSFATRFIMWALQVIIHNLAHVCPLLSNIFFCVDKAVVSFGAVAYSCFFFYLLTCVVKGCVKAGGNLLLFQVYPMEPGSTLMNTFFFNAMLIMVTSTPFVQFCIVSFADDAANTNASAMFTLYVANMQGLKYIVMYLQYSLLVSAAVSFVWLLLCLKRCVDGE
;
A
#
# COMPACT_ATOMS: atom_id res chain seq x y z
N MET A 1 8.22 5.66 -30.16
CA MET A 1 7.24 4.62 -29.74
C MET A 1 5.85 5.22 -29.86
N VAL A 2 4.92 4.57 -30.56
CA VAL A 2 3.53 5.03 -30.71
C VAL A 2 2.63 3.96 -30.10
N GLY A 3 1.87 4.32 -29.07
CA GLY A 3 0.91 3.43 -28.44
C GLY A 3 -0.40 3.38 -29.22
N TYR A 4 -0.95 2.18 -29.39
CA TYR A 4 -2.26 1.95 -29.99
C TYR A 4 -3.24 1.41 -28.94
N VAL A 5 -4.44 1.96 -28.91
CA VAL A 5 -5.56 1.48 -28.10
C VAL A 5 -6.56 0.79 -29.01
N SER A 6 -7.08 -0.35 -28.58
CA SER A 6 -8.09 -1.11 -29.32
C SER A 6 -9.39 -1.15 -28.53
N ILE A 7 -10.41 -0.45 -29.02
CA ILE A 7 -11.73 -0.36 -28.36
C ILE A 7 -12.75 -1.12 -29.21
N ALA A 8 -13.61 -1.90 -28.56
CA ALA A 8 -14.73 -2.55 -29.23
C ALA A 8 -15.68 -1.51 -29.84
N TYR A 9 -16.08 -1.71 -31.09
CA TYR A 9 -16.94 -0.78 -31.82
C TYR A 9 -18.32 -0.59 -31.15
N VAL A 10 -18.76 -1.57 -30.37
CA VAL A 10 -20.00 -1.57 -29.55
C VAL A 10 -20.10 -0.40 -28.56
N HIS A 11 -18.98 0.15 -28.10
CA HIS A 11 -19.00 1.24 -27.10
C HIS A 11 -19.27 2.64 -27.67
N TYR A 12 -19.42 2.76 -29.00
CA TYR A 12 -19.74 4.02 -29.65
C TYR A 12 -21.20 4.04 -30.08
N ASP A 13 -21.91 5.13 -29.77
CA ASP A 13 -23.20 5.42 -30.37
C ASP A 13 -23.01 5.72 -31.84
N VAL A 14 -23.49 4.81 -32.69
CA VAL A 14 -23.40 4.97 -34.14
C VAL A 14 -24.69 5.61 -34.60
N VAL A 15 -24.61 6.85 -35.08
CA VAL A 15 -25.68 7.45 -35.88
C VAL A 15 -25.65 6.79 -37.25
N ALA A 16 -26.22 5.59 -37.34
CA ALA A 16 -26.41 4.88 -38.60
C ALA A 16 -27.67 5.42 -39.30
N LEU A 17 -27.57 5.66 -40.61
CA LEU A 17 -28.75 5.89 -41.45
C LEU A 17 -29.68 4.67 -41.36
N SER A 18 -30.99 4.92 -41.24
CA SER A 18 -32.02 3.88 -41.11
C SER A 18 -31.83 2.78 -42.15
N ALA A 19 -31.51 1.57 -41.68
CA ALA A 19 -31.21 0.43 -42.53
C ALA A 19 -32.47 -0.03 -43.28
N LYS A 20 -32.34 -0.27 -44.59
CA LYS A 20 -33.47 -0.64 -45.45
C LYS A 20 -33.82 -2.14 -45.41
N SER A 21 -33.00 -2.99 -44.78
CA SER A 21 -33.21 -4.45 -44.73
C SER A 21 -32.74 -5.08 -43.42
N PHE A 22 -33.40 -6.17 -43.00
CA PHE A 22 -33.10 -6.91 -41.76
C PHE A 22 -31.71 -7.59 -41.80
N GLU A 23 -31.30 -8.13 -42.95
CA GLU A 23 -29.94 -8.68 -43.14
C GLU A 23 -28.85 -7.62 -42.94
N GLY A 24 -29.09 -6.39 -43.37
CA GLY A 24 -28.16 -5.28 -43.15
C GLY A 24 -28.00 -4.93 -41.66
N VAL A 25 -29.09 -5.02 -40.89
CA VAL A 25 -29.06 -4.82 -39.44
C VAL A 25 -28.32 -5.96 -38.74
N ALA A 26 -28.55 -7.21 -39.14
CA ALA A 26 -27.87 -8.38 -38.58
C ALA A 26 -26.36 -8.36 -38.87
N LEU A 27 -25.98 -8.05 -40.11
CA LEU A 27 -24.57 -7.92 -40.51
C LEU A 27 -23.90 -6.75 -39.76
N PHE A 28 -24.57 -5.60 -39.64
CA PHE A 28 -24.06 -4.46 -38.89
C PHE A 28 -23.87 -4.80 -37.40
N SER A 29 -24.84 -5.47 -36.78
CA SER A 29 -24.73 -5.94 -35.39
C SER A 29 -23.58 -6.92 -35.21
N TYR A 30 -23.46 -7.93 -36.08
CA TYR A 30 -22.35 -8.88 -35.99
C TYR A 30 -20.98 -8.21 -36.18
N THR A 31 -20.88 -7.31 -37.15
CA THR A 31 -19.64 -6.58 -37.45
C THR A 31 -19.30 -5.58 -36.35
N SER A 32 -20.29 -4.91 -35.75
CA SER A 32 -20.06 -4.00 -34.63
C SER A 32 -19.62 -4.72 -33.36
N HIS A 33 -20.11 -5.94 -33.12
CA HIS A 33 -19.66 -6.78 -32.01
C HIS A 33 -18.24 -7.35 -32.20
N THR A 34 -17.77 -7.49 -33.43
CA THR A 34 -16.46 -8.11 -33.74
C THR A 34 -15.38 -7.10 -34.13
N ALA A 35 -15.74 -5.92 -34.61
CA ALA A 35 -14.79 -4.89 -35.03
C ALA A 35 -14.14 -4.18 -33.83
N MET A 36 -12.81 -4.05 -33.88
CA MET A 36 -12.05 -3.24 -32.94
C MET A 36 -11.46 -2.00 -33.64
N LEU A 37 -11.76 -0.82 -33.10
CA LEU A 37 -11.21 0.45 -33.54
C LEU A 37 -9.82 0.65 -32.94
N ARG A 38 -8.85 0.97 -33.80
CA ARG A 38 -7.47 1.28 -33.38
C ARG A 38 -7.25 2.78 -33.40
N PHE A 39 -7.05 3.37 -32.23
CA PHE A 39 -6.72 4.79 -32.11
C PHE A 39 -5.26 4.97 -31.75
N LYS A 40 -4.62 5.94 -32.42
CA LYS A 40 -3.30 6.43 -32.02
C LYS A 40 -3.47 7.31 -30.79
N VAL A 41 -2.78 6.96 -29.72
CA VAL A 41 -2.89 7.68 -28.45
C VAL A 41 -1.85 8.82 -28.39
N SER A 42 -2.22 9.92 -27.73
CA SER A 42 -1.27 11.00 -27.40
C SER A 42 -0.11 10.49 -26.54
N LEU A 43 1.06 11.09 -26.74
CA LEU A 43 2.31 10.75 -26.05
C LEU A 43 2.20 10.91 -24.52
N PHE A 44 1.39 11.87 -24.06
CA PHE A 44 1.09 12.05 -22.63
C PHE A 44 0.42 10.82 -22.01
N VAL A 45 -0.63 10.32 -22.63
CA VAL A 45 -1.38 9.15 -22.14
C VAL A 45 -0.52 7.89 -22.19
N TYR A 46 0.40 7.80 -23.16
CA TYR A 46 1.38 6.71 -23.21
C TYR A 46 2.31 6.72 -22.00
N PHE A 47 2.83 7.87 -21.58
CA PHE A 47 3.64 7.97 -20.35
C PHE A 47 2.82 7.65 -19.10
N VAL A 48 1.58 8.14 -19.01
CA VAL A 48 0.69 7.80 -17.89
C VAL A 48 0.44 6.29 -17.83
N ALA A 49 0.16 5.65 -18.96
CA ALA A 49 -0.02 4.19 -19.03
C ALA A 49 1.24 3.43 -18.60
N LEU A 50 2.43 3.88 -19.03
CA LEU A 50 3.70 3.28 -18.64
C LEU A 50 3.96 3.41 -17.13
N ILE A 51 3.73 4.59 -16.55
CA ILE A 51 3.85 4.80 -15.10
C ILE A 51 2.84 3.94 -14.33
N CYS A 52 1.59 3.84 -14.81
CA CYS A 52 0.60 2.93 -14.22
C CYS A 52 1.08 1.48 -14.26
N THR A 53 1.64 1.03 -15.39
CA THR A 53 2.14 -0.35 -15.56
C THR A 53 3.15 -0.71 -14.48
N ILE A 54 4.19 0.12 -14.34
CA ILE A 54 5.27 -0.09 -13.39
C ILE A 54 4.75 0.11 -11.96
N GLY A 55 3.92 1.13 -11.77
CA GLY A 55 3.37 1.46 -10.47
C GLY A 55 2.43 0.38 -9.94
N PHE A 56 1.75 -0.38 -10.80
CA PHE A 56 0.85 -1.46 -10.37
C PHE A 56 1.60 -2.49 -9.53
N ASP A 57 2.75 -2.97 -9.99
CA ASP A 57 3.56 -3.95 -9.26
C ASP A 57 3.89 -3.48 -7.83
N TYR A 58 4.32 -2.22 -7.71
CA TYR A 58 4.61 -1.60 -6.42
C TYR A 58 3.35 -1.35 -5.58
N TYR A 59 2.25 -0.90 -6.20
CA TYR A 59 0.99 -0.64 -5.52
C TYR A 59 0.41 -1.91 -4.92
N TYR A 60 0.46 -3.05 -5.62
CA TYR A 60 -0.06 -4.31 -5.10
C TYR A 60 0.78 -4.86 -3.95
N PHE A 61 2.10 -4.72 -4.03
CA PHE A 61 2.99 -5.13 -2.95
C PHE A 61 2.82 -4.23 -1.72
N PHE A 62 3.04 -2.92 -1.85
CA PHE A 62 2.99 -1.99 -0.73
C PHE A 62 1.57 -1.74 -0.22
N GLY A 63 0.58 -1.69 -1.10
CA GLY A 63 -0.82 -1.52 -0.74
C GLY A 63 -1.36 -2.70 0.08
N GLY A 64 -1.05 -3.95 -0.32
CA GLY A 64 -1.44 -5.14 0.44
C GLY A 64 -0.79 -5.20 1.81
N VAL A 65 0.53 -4.96 1.89
CA VAL A 65 1.27 -4.89 3.17
C VAL A 65 0.70 -3.78 4.06
N GLY A 66 0.41 -2.61 3.48
CA GLY A 66 -0.11 -1.44 4.16
C GLY A 66 -1.48 -1.65 4.79
N LEU A 67 -2.39 -2.30 4.07
CA LEU A 67 -3.74 -2.65 4.57
C LEU A 67 -3.67 -3.52 5.83
N ALA A 68 -2.82 -4.56 5.81
CA ALA A 68 -2.61 -5.42 6.97
C ALA A 68 -1.87 -4.71 8.10
N ALA A 69 -0.84 -3.92 7.76
CA ALA A 69 0.00 -3.21 8.72
C ALA A 69 -0.79 -2.21 9.57
N MET A 70 -1.72 -1.45 8.96
CA MET A 70 -2.52 -0.46 9.67
C MET A 70 -3.36 -1.07 10.79
N LEU A 71 -4.00 -2.21 10.51
CA LEU A 71 -4.80 -2.94 11.50
C LEU A 71 -3.92 -3.44 12.65
N VAL A 72 -2.81 -4.10 12.31
CA VAL A 72 -1.91 -4.71 13.30
C VAL A 72 -1.22 -3.65 14.16
N VAL A 73 -0.80 -2.52 13.58
CA VAL A 73 -0.13 -1.45 14.32
C VAL A 73 -1.06 -0.84 15.37
N CYS A 74 -2.35 -0.65 15.09
CA CYS A 74 -3.30 -0.15 16.09
C CYS A 74 -3.46 -1.12 17.27
N ILE A 75 -3.47 -2.42 17.00
CA ILE A 75 -3.54 -3.47 18.04
C ILE A 75 -2.25 -3.48 18.87
N LEU A 76 -1.09 -3.39 18.23
CA LEU A 76 0.21 -3.34 18.89
C LEU A 76 0.36 -2.09 19.77
N LEU A 77 -0.02 -0.92 19.28
CA LEU A 77 0.03 0.32 20.07
C LEU A 77 -0.86 0.25 21.31
N PHE A 78 -1.97 -0.49 21.25
CA PHE A 78 -2.80 -0.73 22.43
C PHE A 78 -2.17 -1.74 23.41
N ARG A 79 -1.60 -2.82 22.88
CA ARG A 79 -0.97 -3.90 23.69
C ARG A 79 0.32 -3.43 24.35
N ASP A 80 1.22 -2.84 23.58
CA ASP A 80 2.57 -2.42 23.99
C ASP A 80 2.57 -1.01 24.59
N ARG A 81 1.45 -0.62 25.22
CA ARG A 81 1.29 0.69 25.86
C ARG A 81 2.38 0.90 26.92
N PRO A 82 2.89 2.14 27.05
CA PRO A 82 3.89 2.45 28.05
C PRO A 82 3.35 2.18 29.44
N LYS A 83 4.06 1.32 30.19
CA LYS A 83 3.77 1.05 31.60
C LYS A 83 4.62 1.96 32.46
N PRO A 84 4.09 2.49 33.58
CA PRO A 84 4.90 3.30 34.48
C PRO A 84 6.05 2.47 35.06
N ILE A 85 7.27 2.98 34.95
CA ILE A 85 8.49 2.38 35.52
C ILE A 85 8.95 3.24 36.71
N THR A 86 9.41 2.58 37.77
CA THR A 86 9.95 3.25 38.96
C THR A 86 11.34 3.83 38.67
N ALA A 87 11.73 4.94 39.31
CA ALA A 87 13.07 5.53 39.10
C ALA A 87 14.22 4.55 39.39
N ALA A 88 14.06 3.65 40.36
CA ALA A 88 15.05 2.61 40.67
C ALA A 88 15.17 1.57 39.54
N GLU A 89 14.05 1.12 38.97
CA GLU A 89 14.03 0.19 37.83
C GLU A 89 14.63 0.81 36.58
N TYR A 90 14.35 2.09 36.32
CA TYR A 90 14.96 2.85 35.24
C TYR A 90 16.48 2.92 35.37
N ALA A 91 16.99 3.22 36.57
CA ALA A 91 18.43 3.28 36.82
C ALA A 91 19.12 1.91 36.61
N LEU A 92 18.46 0.81 37.00
CA LEU A 92 18.95 -0.54 36.76
C LEU A 92 19.00 -0.87 35.26
N CYS A 93 17.92 -0.59 34.51
CA CYS A 93 17.89 -0.82 33.06
C CYS A 93 18.97 0.01 32.34
N LEU A 94 19.14 1.28 32.73
CA LEU A 94 20.16 2.15 32.14
C LEU A 94 21.58 1.62 32.41
N ALA A 95 21.83 1.03 33.58
CA ALA A 95 23.11 0.41 33.91
C ALA A 95 23.38 -0.86 33.08
N GLU A 96 22.36 -1.70 32.88
CA GLU A 96 22.45 -2.88 32.01
C GLU A 96 22.72 -2.49 30.55
N MET A 97 22.00 -1.49 30.04
CA MET A 97 22.23 -0.95 28.70
C MET A 97 23.63 -0.33 28.53
N ALA A 98 24.13 0.38 29.56
CA ALA A 98 25.49 0.89 29.55
C ALA A 98 26.51 -0.25 29.44
N GLN A 99 26.30 -1.37 30.14
CA GLN A 99 27.16 -2.54 30.02
C GLN A 99 27.09 -3.18 28.63
N GLU A 100 25.90 -3.31 28.05
CA GLU A 100 25.71 -3.92 26.73
C GLU A 100 26.26 -3.04 25.59
N SER A 101 26.03 -1.72 25.65
CA SER A 101 26.64 -0.77 24.71
C SER A 101 28.16 -0.86 24.73
N GLN A 102 28.77 -1.04 25.91
CA GLN A 102 30.21 -1.18 26.03
C GLN A 102 30.73 -2.48 25.39
N ARG A 103 29.99 -3.59 25.51
CA ARG A 103 30.27 -4.82 24.76
C ARG A 103 30.18 -4.61 23.25
N PHE A 104 29.19 -3.86 22.77
CA PHE A 104 29.09 -3.54 21.35
C PHE A 104 30.20 -2.61 20.85
N MET A 105 30.70 -1.69 21.68
CA MET A 105 31.88 -0.87 21.35
C MET A 105 33.14 -1.74 21.20
N ASP A 106 33.34 -2.72 22.07
CA ASP A 106 34.45 -3.67 21.98
C ASP A 106 34.33 -4.56 20.73
N ASP A 107 33.13 -5.06 20.43
CA ASP A 107 32.88 -5.89 19.26
C ASP A 107 32.99 -5.11 17.94
N GLY A 108 32.55 -3.85 17.93
CA GLY A 108 32.76 -2.92 16.81
C GLY A 108 34.25 -2.66 16.56
N SER A 109 35.03 -2.45 17.63
CA SER A 109 36.49 -2.25 17.55
C SER A 109 37.21 -3.48 16.99
N LYS A 110 36.82 -4.69 17.39
CA LYS A 110 37.33 -5.94 16.80
C LYS A 110 36.96 -6.06 15.33
N LEU A 111 35.74 -5.64 14.95
CA LEU A 111 35.28 -5.68 13.56
C LEU A 111 36.06 -4.72 12.66
N GLU A 112 36.43 -3.55 13.18
CA GLU A 112 37.28 -2.56 12.51
C GLU A 112 38.72 -3.06 12.36
N GLN A 113 39.29 -3.68 13.40
CA GLN A 113 40.62 -4.31 13.32
C GLN A 113 40.63 -5.46 12.30
N ASP A 114 39.58 -6.29 12.26
CA ASP A 114 39.40 -7.33 11.24
C ASP A 114 39.31 -6.74 9.83
N GLU A 115 38.77 -5.53 9.66
CA GLU A 115 38.69 -4.83 8.37
C GLU A 115 40.08 -4.35 7.89
N ILE A 116 40.93 -3.88 8.81
CA ILE A 116 42.30 -3.45 8.50
C ILE A 116 43.17 -4.64 8.06
N VAL A 117 42.94 -5.83 8.63
CA VAL A 117 43.78 -7.03 8.40
C VAL A 117 43.28 -7.93 7.25
N ARG A 118 41.96 -8.00 6.97
CA ARG A 118 41.40 -8.89 5.93
C ARG A 118 40.74 -8.15 4.76
N TYR A 119 40.75 -8.81 3.59
CA TYR A 119 40.08 -8.34 2.38
C TYR A 119 38.55 -8.19 2.55
N ARG A 120 38.00 -7.05 2.10
CA ARG A 120 36.55 -6.74 2.06
C ARG A 120 35.78 -7.77 1.22
N GLY A 121 35.26 -8.80 1.88
CA GLY A 121 34.42 -9.83 1.27
C GLY A 121 32.93 -9.73 1.65
N ARG A 122 32.09 -10.49 0.96
CA ARG A 122 30.63 -10.57 1.21
C ARG A 122 30.28 -10.97 2.65
N ARG A 123 31.13 -11.82 3.28
CA ARG A 123 30.98 -12.27 4.67
C ARG A 123 31.22 -11.15 5.69
N HIS A 124 32.17 -10.26 5.44
CA HIS A 124 32.45 -9.12 6.31
C HIS A 124 31.28 -8.12 6.26
N ARG A 125 30.76 -7.81 5.05
CA ARG A 125 29.58 -6.96 4.90
C ARG A 125 28.35 -7.49 5.65
N HIS A 126 28.16 -8.81 5.70
CA HIS A 126 27.07 -9.43 6.45
C HIS A 126 27.26 -9.29 7.97
N LYS A 127 28.48 -9.46 8.49
CA LYS A 127 28.79 -9.21 9.91
C LYS A 127 28.56 -7.75 10.30
N VAL A 128 29.01 -6.81 9.47
CA VAL A 128 28.78 -5.37 9.68
C VAL A 128 27.29 -5.04 9.67
N LEU A 129 26.51 -5.67 8.80
CA LEU A 129 25.06 -5.46 8.74
C LEU A 129 24.36 -6.03 9.98
N ALA A 130 24.74 -7.22 10.44
CA ALA A 130 24.22 -7.81 11.67
C ALA A 130 24.56 -6.95 12.90
N PHE A 131 25.80 -6.45 12.99
CA PHE A 131 26.21 -5.52 14.04
C PHE A 131 25.35 -4.25 14.05
N LYS A 132 25.13 -3.63 12.88
CA LYS A 132 24.23 -2.48 12.77
C LYS A 132 22.80 -2.78 13.21
N GLN A 133 22.29 -3.99 12.95
CA GLN A 133 20.96 -4.41 13.41
C GLN A 133 20.91 -4.52 14.94
N CYS A 134 21.92 -5.14 15.57
CA CYS A 134 21.99 -5.23 17.04
C CYS A 134 22.08 -3.86 17.71
N VAL A 135 22.88 -2.94 17.16
CA VAL A 135 22.96 -1.56 17.67
C VAL A 135 21.62 -0.84 17.54
N ALA A 136 20.95 -0.97 16.39
CA ALA A 136 19.63 -0.36 16.17
C ALA A 136 18.56 -0.94 17.11
N GLU A 137 18.62 -2.23 17.44
CA GLU A 137 17.71 -2.86 18.40
C GLU A 137 17.93 -2.33 19.83
N LEU A 138 19.19 -2.14 20.23
CA LEU A 138 19.53 -1.55 21.53
C LEU A 138 19.07 -0.08 21.63
N GLU A 139 19.23 0.70 20.57
CA GLU A 139 18.74 2.08 20.49
C GLU A 139 17.21 2.14 20.59
N ALA A 140 16.50 1.26 19.86
CA ALA A 140 15.05 1.15 19.97
C ALA A 140 14.58 0.72 21.37
N TYR A 141 15.34 -0.13 22.07
CA TYR A 141 15.08 -0.49 23.46
C TYR A 141 15.30 0.70 24.40
N HIS A 142 16.33 1.53 24.16
CA HIS A 142 16.59 2.75 24.92
C HIS A 142 15.42 3.73 24.84
N ASP A 143 15.00 4.04 23.62
CA ASP A 143 13.89 4.95 23.35
C ASP A 143 12.59 4.46 24.02
N LYS A 144 12.37 3.13 24.00
CA LYS A 144 11.23 2.50 24.68
C LYS A 144 11.29 2.70 26.20
N ILE A 145 12.44 2.54 26.84
CA ILE A 145 12.59 2.78 28.28
C ILE A 145 12.45 4.28 28.60
N GLU A 146 13.03 5.16 27.79
CA GLU A 146 12.94 6.61 27.99
C GLU A 146 11.48 7.08 27.91
N THR A 147 10.74 6.62 26.90
CA THR A 147 9.31 6.91 26.76
C THR A 147 8.51 6.37 27.95
N PHE A 148 8.81 5.15 28.44
CA PHE A 148 8.14 4.58 29.61
C PHE A 148 8.36 5.41 30.89
N TYR A 149 9.58 5.89 31.10
CA TYR A 149 9.93 6.74 32.25
C TYR A 149 9.30 8.14 32.15
N ARG A 150 9.37 8.75 30.97
CA ARG A 150 8.89 10.12 30.74
C ARG A 150 7.35 10.21 30.75
N GLU A 151 6.67 9.23 30.15
CA GLU A 151 5.21 9.23 30.03
C GLU A 151 4.48 8.62 31.23
N LYS A 152 5.20 7.98 32.17
CA LYS A 152 4.67 7.42 33.44
C LYS A 152 3.31 6.72 33.30
N GLY A 153 3.15 5.90 32.26
CA GLY A 153 1.94 5.11 32.03
C GLY A 153 0.99 5.63 30.93
N GLY A 154 1.29 6.77 30.32
CA GLY A 154 0.51 7.33 29.22
C GLY A 154 -0.93 7.71 29.59
N GLY A 155 -1.57 8.53 28.77
CA GLY A 155 -2.99 8.82 28.95
C GLY A 155 -3.83 7.57 28.64
N VAL A 156 -4.55 7.04 29.63
CA VAL A 156 -5.52 5.93 29.43
C VAL A 156 -6.47 6.20 28.25
N VAL A 157 -6.82 7.47 28.03
CA VAL A 157 -7.64 7.96 26.90
C VAL A 157 -7.02 7.64 25.54
N GLY A 158 -5.69 7.75 25.40
CA GLY A 158 -4.99 7.44 24.16
C GLY A 158 -5.14 5.97 23.76
N GLY A 159 -5.05 5.05 24.73
CA GLY A 159 -5.24 3.62 24.49
C GLY A 159 -6.63 3.28 23.93
N TYR A 160 -7.70 3.83 24.53
CA TYR A 160 -9.05 3.64 24.01
C TYR A 160 -9.27 4.25 22.63
N LEU A 161 -8.64 5.39 22.34
CA LEU A 161 -8.68 6.01 21.02
C LEU A 161 -8.06 5.09 19.96
N PHE A 162 -6.93 4.42 20.24
CA PHE A 162 -6.30 3.49 19.31
C PHE A 162 -7.16 2.25 19.03
N ILE A 163 -7.91 1.74 20.02
CA ILE A 163 -8.88 0.65 19.78
C ILE A 163 -10.00 1.13 18.87
N LEU A 164 -10.61 2.28 19.16
CA LEU A 164 -11.69 2.83 18.33
C LEU A 164 -11.23 3.04 16.89
N LEU A 165 -10.03 3.59 16.72
CA LEU A 165 -9.41 3.77 15.42
C LEU A 165 -9.14 2.41 14.73
N GLY A 166 -8.61 1.44 15.46
CA GLY A 166 -8.36 0.07 14.98
C GLY A 166 -9.62 -0.61 14.49
N THR A 167 -10.72 -0.54 15.25
CA THR A 167 -12.03 -1.06 14.84
C THR A 167 -12.52 -0.39 13.56
N SER A 168 -12.41 0.93 13.46
CA SER A 168 -12.82 1.67 12.25
C SER A 168 -12.01 1.28 11.01
N PHE A 169 -10.71 0.95 11.16
CA PHE A 169 -9.87 0.46 10.08
C PHE A 169 -10.19 -0.99 9.72
N ALA A 170 -10.50 -1.84 10.70
CA ALA A 170 -10.96 -3.20 10.47
C ALA A 170 -12.23 -3.22 9.62
N THR A 171 -13.23 -2.38 9.96
CA THR A 171 -14.46 -2.30 9.18
C THR A 171 -14.20 -1.84 7.74
N ARG A 172 -13.35 -0.82 7.55
CA ARG A 172 -12.96 -0.35 6.20
C ARG A 172 -12.20 -1.40 5.40
N PHE A 173 -11.32 -2.17 6.04
CA PHE A 173 -10.62 -3.29 5.41
C PHE A 173 -11.58 -4.39 4.93
N ILE A 174 -12.55 -4.77 5.77
CA ILE A 174 -13.57 -5.77 5.40
C ILE A 174 -14.45 -5.26 4.26
N MET A 175 -14.94 -4.02 4.36
CA MET A 175 -15.73 -3.40 3.28
C MET A 175 -14.94 -3.36 1.96
N TRP A 176 -13.65 -3.04 2.02
CA TRP A 176 -12.79 -3.04 0.84
C TRP A 176 -12.61 -4.42 0.24
N ALA A 177 -12.30 -5.42 1.07
CA ALA A 177 -12.15 -6.80 0.62
C ALA A 177 -13.43 -7.31 -0.05
N LEU A 178 -14.59 -7.01 0.53
CA LEU A 178 -15.90 -7.35 -0.06
C LEU A 178 -16.15 -6.63 -1.38
N GLN A 179 -15.84 -5.33 -1.48
CA GLN A 179 -15.97 -4.59 -2.75
C GLN A 179 -15.10 -5.23 -3.85
N VAL A 180 -13.84 -5.57 -3.55
CA VAL A 180 -12.94 -6.20 -4.52
C VAL A 180 -13.46 -7.60 -4.92
N ILE A 181 -13.98 -8.40 -3.98
CA ILE A 181 -14.47 -9.76 -4.28
C ILE A 181 -15.82 -9.73 -5.02
N ILE A 182 -16.75 -8.85 -4.65
CA ILE A 182 -18.11 -8.87 -5.21
C ILE A 182 -18.18 -8.05 -6.50
N HIS A 183 -17.60 -6.86 -6.54
CA HIS A 183 -17.70 -5.95 -7.67
C HIS A 183 -16.65 -6.24 -8.75
N ASN A 184 -15.37 -6.33 -8.37
CA ASN A 184 -14.30 -6.55 -9.35
C ASN A 184 -14.24 -7.99 -9.85
N LEU A 185 -14.51 -9.00 -8.99
CA LEU A 185 -14.37 -10.41 -9.36
C LEU A 185 -15.68 -11.05 -9.84
N ALA A 186 -16.81 -10.78 -9.17
CA ALA A 186 -18.08 -11.42 -9.51
C ALA A 186 -18.97 -10.58 -10.44
N HIS A 187 -18.68 -9.28 -10.62
CA HIS A 187 -19.48 -8.32 -11.40
C HIS A 187 -20.98 -8.29 -11.00
N VAL A 188 -21.34 -8.74 -9.79
CA VAL A 188 -22.75 -8.96 -9.42
C VAL A 188 -23.39 -7.71 -8.84
N CYS A 189 -22.76 -7.06 -7.87
CA CYS A 189 -23.32 -5.91 -7.17
C CYS A 189 -22.23 -4.94 -6.67
N PRO A 190 -22.29 -3.63 -7.00
CA PRO A 190 -21.42 -2.62 -6.40
C PRO A 190 -21.89 -2.30 -4.97
N LEU A 191 -21.46 -3.12 -3.99
CA LEU A 191 -21.92 -3.03 -2.60
C LEU A 191 -21.60 -1.66 -1.97
N LEU A 192 -20.35 -1.20 -2.12
CA LEU A 192 -19.88 0.02 -1.47
C LEU A 192 -20.44 1.29 -2.12
N SER A 193 -20.56 1.32 -3.47
CA SER A 193 -21.24 2.40 -4.19
C SER A 193 -22.71 2.52 -3.78
N ASN A 194 -23.41 1.39 -3.65
CA ASN A 194 -24.81 1.40 -3.20
C ASN A 194 -24.97 1.95 -1.78
N ILE A 195 -24.04 1.63 -0.87
CA ILE A 195 -24.03 2.20 0.49
C ILE A 195 -23.82 3.71 0.42
N PHE A 196 -22.84 4.19 -0.35
CA PHE A 196 -22.60 5.64 -0.49
C PHE A 196 -23.77 6.37 -1.12
N PHE A 197 -24.43 5.78 -2.12
CA PHE A 197 -25.63 6.33 -2.74
C PHE A 197 -26.81 6.40 -1.76
N CYS A 198 -27.02 5.36 -0.95
CA CYS A 198 -28.04 5.39 0.12
C CYS A 198 -27.75 6.49 1.15
N VAL A 199 -26.48 6.69 1.49
CA VAL A 199 -26.05 7.73 2.43
C VAL A 199 -26.25 9.13 1.85
N ASP A 200 -25.93 9.33 0.57
CA ASP A 200 -26.12 10.61 -0.12
C ASP A 200 -27.61 11.00 -0.25
N LYS A 201 -28.49 10.01 -0.41
CA LYS A 201 -29.95 10.23 -0.36
C LYS A 201 -30.44 10.73 1.00
N ALA A 202 -29.78 10.35 2.09
CA ALA A 202 -30.18 10.76 3.43
C ALA A 202 -29.69 12.17 3.76
N VAL A 203 -28.42 12.47 3.42
CA VAL A 203 -27.83 13.80 3.60
C VAL A 203 -26.96 14.11 2.38
N VAL A 204 -27.41 15.08 1.59
CA VAL A 204 -26.73 15.54 0.38
C VAL A 204 -25.28 15.92 0.71
N SER A 205 -24.33 15.41 -0.07
CA SER A 205 -22.86 15.61 0.06
C SER A 205 -22.15 14.74 1.09
N PHE A 206 -22.87 14.11 2.03
CA PHE A 206 -22.22 13.24 3.01
C PHE A 206 -21.65 11.97 2.35
N GLY A 207 -22.27 11.50 1.26
CA GLY A 207 -21.74 10.40 0.44
C GLY A 207 -20.38 10.73 -0.17
N ALA A 208 -20.23 11.92 -0.76
CA ALA A 208 -18.97 12.36 -1.38
C ALA A 208 -17.83 12.52 -0.35
N VAL A 209 -18.15 13.04 0.85
CA VAL A 209 -17.17 13.15 1.96
C VAL A 209 -16.76 11.76 2.46
N ALA A 210 -17.71 10.84 2.64
CA ALA A 210 -17.43 9.47 3.07
C ALA A 210 -16.54 8.73 2.06
N TYR A 211 -16.81 8.90 0.77
CA TYR A 211 -16.01 8.38 -0.33
C TYR A 211 -14.57 8.93 -0.32
N SER A 212 -14.43 10.25 -0.15
CA SER A 212 -13.11 10.91 -0.06
C SER A 212 -12.30 10.43 1.14
N CYS A 213 -12.93 10.29 2.32
CA CYS A 213 -12.31 9.74 3.52
C CYS A 213 -11.87 8.29 3.33
N PHE A 214 -12.63 7.49 2.57
CA PHE A 214 -12.28 6.11 2.25
C PHE A 214 -11.05 6.03 1.34
N PHE A 215 -10.95 6.87 0.33
CA PHE A 215 -9.77 6.95 -0.55
C PHE A 215 -8.53 7.48 0.16
N PHE A 216 -8.70 8.49 1.00
CA PHE A 216 -7.60 8.97 1.84
C PHE A 216 -7.08 7.87 2.76
N TYR A 217 -7.97 7.04 3.31
CA TYR A 217 -7.59 5.86 4.10
C TYR A 217 -6.77 4.86 3.27
N LEU A 218 -7.23 4.47 2.07
CA LEU A 218 -6.50 3.54 1.21
C LEU A 218 -5.11 4.09 0.81
N LEU A 219 -5.02 5.38 0.48
CA LEU A 219 -3.74 6.03 0.18
C LEU A 219 -2.80 6.03 1.39
N THR A 220 -3.33 6.31 2.58
CA THR A 220 -2.54 6.25 3.83
C THR A 220 -2.05 4.84 4.12
N CYS A 221 -2.83 3.80 3.77
CA CYS A 221 -2.39 2.41 3.85
C CYS A 221 -1.19 2.16 2.95
N VAL A 222 -1.23 2.60 1.68
CA VAL A 222 -0.09 2.47 0.74
C VAL A 222 1.15 3.15 1.30
N VAL A 223 1.01 4.39 1.82
CA VAL A 223 2.13 5.12 2.44
C VAL A 223 2.73 4.35 3.61
N LYS A 224 1.90 3.83 4.52
CA LYS A 224 2.39 2.98 5.63
C LYS A 224 3.01 1.68 5.15
N GLY A 225 2.50 1.11 4.06
CA GLY A 225 3.10 -0.03 3.37
C GLY A 225 4.52 0.27 2.90
N CYS A 226 4.73 1.41 2.22
CA CYS A 226 6.06 1.85 1.80
C CYS A 226 7.01 2.06 2.98
N VAL A 227 6.54 2.69 4.06
CA VAL A 227 7.35 2.92 5.28
C VAL A 227 7.74 1.61 5.96
N LYS A 228 6.80 0.67 6.11
CA LYS A 228 7.01 -0.58 6.87
C LYS A 228 7.68 -1.69 6.06
N ALA A 229 7.47 -1.73 4.74
CA ALA A 229 8.11 -2.68 3.84
C ALA A 229 9.55 -2.29 3.48
N GLY A 230 10.12 -1.28 4.16
CA GLY A 230 11.52 -0.89 4.06
C GLY A 230 12.45 -2.06 4.38
N GLY A 231 12.92 -2.74 3.34
CA GLY A 231 13.86 -3.84 3.40
C GLY A 231 14.39 -4.17 2.00
N ASN A 232 15.23 -5.21 1.91
CA ASN A 232 15.73 -5.70 0.63
C ASN A 232 14.62 -6.39 -0.16
N LEU A 233 13.92 -5.65 -1.01
CA LEU A 233 13.16 -6.23 -2.11
C LEU A 233 14.14 -6.80 -3.15
N LEU A 234 13.72 -7.83 -3.89
CA LEU A 234 14.54 -8.61 -4.83
C LEU A 234 15.35 -7.77 -5.85
N LEU A 235 14.96 -6.53 -6.14
CA LEU A 235 15.62 -5.63 -7.09
C LEU A 235 16.17 -4.32 -6.48
N PHE A 236 15.62 -3.85 -5.35
CA PHE A 236 16.02 -2.57 -4.75
C PHE A 236 15.99 -2.62 -3.21
N GLN A 237 16.99 -2.02 -2.58
CA GLN A 237 17.03 -1.84 -1.14
C GLN A 237 16.17 -0.63 -0.77
N VAL A 238 14.94 -0.88 -0.32
CA VAL A 238 14.07 0.15 0.25
C VAL A 238 14.54 0.39 1.67
N TYR A 239 14.95 1.62 1.98
CA TYR A 239 15.36 1.96 3.34
C TYR A 239 14.12 2.27 4.19
N PRO A 240 14.00 1.67 5.39
CA PRO A 240 12.92 2.01 6.31
C PRO A 240 13.01 3.50 6.69
N MET A 241 11.85 4.14 6.84
CA MET A 241 11.79 5.50 7.36
C MET A 241 11.57 5.47 8.87
N GLU A 242 12.41 6.23 9.58
CA GLU A 242 12.28 6.50 11.00
C GLU A 242 11.94 7.97 11.22
N PRO A 243 10.89 8.30 12.00
CA PRO A 243 10.60 9.69 12.34
C PRO A 243 11.80 10.31 13.07
N GLY A 244 12.38 11.39 12.54
CA GLY A 244 13.47 12.12 13.18
C GLY A 244 14.89 11.75 12.73
N SER A 245 15.12 10.52 12.25
CA SER A 245 16.46 10.02 11.87
C SER A 245 16.58 9.58 10.41
N THR A 246 15.58 9.90 9.57
CA THR A 246 15.59 9.51 8.14
C THR A 246 16.58 10.34 7.33
N LEU A 247 17.54 9.68 6.65
CA LEU A 247 18.42 10.31 5.68
C LEU A 247 17.63 10.94 4.52
N MET A 248 18.02 12.15 4.08
CA MET A 248 17.35 12.88 3.00
C MET A 248 17.22 12.04 1.70
N ASN A 249 18.23 11.25 1.36
CA ASN A 249 18.20 10.37 0.19
C ASN A 249 17.14 9.26 0.31
N THR A 250 17.02 8.65 1.50
CA THR A 250 16.00 7.65 1.82
C THR A 250 14.60 8.24 1.72
N PHE A 251 14.43 9.47 2.20
CA PHE A 251 13.17 10.19 2.11
C PHE A 251 12.76 10.42 0.65
N PHE A 252 13.65 10.94 -0.19
CA PHE A 252 13.36 11.19 -1.62
C PHE A 252 13.04 9.90 -2.39
N PHE A 253 13.77 8.81 -2.14
CA PHE A 253 13.53 7.54 -2.81
C PHE A 253 12.12 6.99 -2.51
N ASN A 254 11.74 6.97 -1.23
CA ASN A 254 10.41 6.54 -0.84
C ASN A 254 9.31 7.52 -1.29
N ALA A 255 9.58 8.83 -1.32
CA ALA A 255 8.64 9.80 -1.86
C ALA A 255 8.38 9.57 -3.36
N MET A 256 9.42 9.24 -4.13
CA MET A 256 9.29 8.85 -5.53
C MET A 256 8.45 7.56 -5.68
N LEU A 257 8.68 6.55 -4.83
CA LEU A 257 7.87 5.33 -4.82
C LEU A 257 6.38 5.64 -4.53
N ILE A 258 6.09 6.49 -3.54
CA ILE A 258 4.72 6.90 -3.23
C ILE A 258 4.09 7.62 -4.43
N MET A 259 4.82 8.53 -5.07
CA MET A 259 4.34 9.23 -6.28
C MET A 259 4.02 8.25 -7.41
N VAL A 260 4.90 7.28 -7.69
CA VAL A 260 4.69 6.26 -8.73
C VAL A 260 3.49 5.36 -8.41
N THR A 261 3.29 4.99 -7.14
CA THR A 261 2.14 4.16 -6.71
C THR A 261 0.81 4.92 -6.64
N SER A 262 0.83 6.26 -6.59
CA SER A 262 -0.39 7.07 -6.52
C SER A 262 -1.24 7.02 -7.81
N THR A 263 -0.59 6.95 -8.97
CA THR A 263 -1.27 6.89 -10.28
C THR A 263 -2.06 5.58 -10.49
N PRO A 264 -1.49 4.38 -10.30
CA PRO A 264 -2.23 3.12 -10.39
C PRO A 264 -3.28 2.99 -9.29
N PHE A 265 -3.07 3.59 -8.10
CA PHE A 265 -4.10 3.69 -7.07
C PHE A 265 -5.35 4.42 -7.57
N VAL A 266 -5.18 5.60 -8.19
CA VAL A 266 -6.31 6.36 -8.75
C VAL A 266 -7.00 5.56 -9.86
N GLN A 267 -6.23 4.91 -10.74
CA GLN A 267 -6.79 4.03 -11.76
C GLN A 267 -7.61 2.88 -11.15
N PHE A 268 -7.10 2.23 -10.10
CA PHE A 268 -7.80 1.15 -9.41
C PHE A 268 -9.12 1.62 -8.78
N CYS A 269 -9.11 2.80 -8.17
CA CYS A 269 -10.31 3.42 -7.61
C CYS A 269 -11.35 3.72 -8.70
N ILE A 270 -10.95 4.31 -9.82
CA ILE A 270 -11.85 4.60 -10.95
C ILE A 270 -12.47 3.32 -11.53
N VAL A 271 -11.69 2.25 -11.63
CA VAL A 271 -12.20 0.95 -12.12
C VAL A 271 -13.14 0.30 -11.11
N SER A 272 -12.83 0.39 -9.81
CA SER A 272 -13.63 -0.25 -8.74
C SER A 272 -14.91 0.50 -8.38
N PHE A 273 -15.03 1.75 -8.82
CA PHE A 273 -16.18 2.64 -8.64
C PHE A 273 -16.55 3.26 -9.99
N ALA A 274 -16.69 2.42 -11.02
CA ALA A 274 -16.95 2.87 -12.39
C ALA A 274 -18.28 3.63 -12.50
N ASP A 275 -19.28 3.23 -11.71
CA ASP A 275 -20.61 3.87 -11.69
C ASP A 275 -20.55 5.29 -11.10
N ASP A 276 -19.77 5.49 -10.04
CA ASP A 276 -19.61 6.79 -9.38
C ASP A 276 -18.68 7.73 -10.14
N ALA A 277 -17.71 7.18 -10.87
CA ALA A 277 -16.77 7.93 -11.70
C ALA A 277 -17.27 8.13 -13.15
N ALA A 278 -18.48 7.68 -13.47
CA ALA A 278 -19.05 7.80 -14.81
C ALA A 278 -19.10 9.27 -15.26
N ASN A 279 -18.85 9.49 -16.56
CA ASN A 279 -18.85 10.82 -17.19
C ASN A 279 -17.75 11.80 -16.72
N THR A 280 -16.74 11.34 -15.98
CA THR A 280 -15.56 12.17 -15.67
C THR A 280 -14.46 12.02 -16.73
N ASN A 281 -13.71 13.09 -16.99
CA ASN A 281 -12.56 13.04 -17.90
C ASN A 281 -11.48 12.05 -17.42
N ALA A 282 -11.38 11.85 -16.10
CA ALA A 282 -10.48 10.88 -15.51
C ALA A 282 -10.90 9.43 -15.83
N SER A 283 -12.19 9.10 -15.73
CA SER A 283 -12.67 7.76 -16.09
C SER A 283 -12.53 7.48 -17.58
N ALA A 284 -12.79 8.45 -18.45
CA ALA A 284 -12.48 8.33 -19.87
C ALA A 284 -10.99 8.06 -20.10
N MET A 285 -10.10 8.78 -19.40
CA MET A 285 -8.65 8.56 -19.54
C MET A 285 -8.20 7.16 -19.12
N PHE A 286 -8.56 6.73 -17.91
CA PHE A 286 -8.07 5.50 -17.34
C PHE A 286 -8.79 4.25 -17.86
N THR A 287 -10.11 4.33 -18.06
CA THR A 287 -10.92 3.17 -18.47
C THR A 287 -10.94 3.00 -19.99
N LEU A 288 -10.97 4.07 -20.79
CA LEU A 288 -10.99 3.93 -22.26
C LEU A 288 -9.60 3.81 -22.85
N TYR A 289 -8.63 4.64 -22.43
CA TYR A 289 -7.29 4.63 -23.03
C TYR A 289 -6.31 3.70 -22.29
N VAL A 290 -6.17 3.80 -20.97
CA VAL A 290 -5.15 3.03 -20.24
C VAL A 290 -5.53 1.54 -20.16
N ALA A 291 -6.79 1.21 -19.80
CA ALA A 291 -7.21 -0.18 -19.65
C ALA A 291 -7.27 -0.97 -20.98
N ASN A 292 -7.49 -0.30 -22.11
CA ASN A 292 -7.58 -0.92 -23.44
C ASN A 292 -6.29 -0.78 -24.28
N MET A 293 -5.19 -0.35 -23.67
CA MET A 293 -3.89 -0.31 -24.34
C MET A 293 -3.39 -1.75 -24.58
N GLN A 294 -2.88 -2.01 -25.79
CA GLN A 294 -2.38 -3.35 -26.17
C GLN A 294 -1.22 -3.75 -25.26
N GLY A 295 -1.35 -4.89 -24.57
CA GLY A 295 -0.41 -5.39 -23.55
C GLY A 295 -0.85 -5.12 -22.11
N LEU A 296 -1.51 -3.98 -21.85
CA LEU A 296 -1.90 -3.57 -20.49
C LEU A 296 -3.21 -4.20 -20.00
N LYS A 297 -4.11 -4.56 -20.93
CA LYS A 297 -5.42 -5.14 -20.60
C LYS A 297 -5.31 -6.38 -19.70
N TYR A 298 -4.36 -7.27 -19.99
CA TYR A 298 -4.15 -8.49 -19.22
C TYR A 298 -3.52 -8.20 -17.85
N ILE A 299 -2.58 -7.25 -17.81
CA ILE A 299 -1.93 -6.78 -16.59
C ILE A 299 -3.00 -6.26 -15.61
N VAL A 300 -3.86 -5.34 -16.05
CA VAL A 300 -4.91 -4.75 -15.20
C VAL A 300 -5.92 -5.80 -14.71
N MET A 301 -6.27 -6.81 -15.51
CA MET A 301 -7.24 -7.85 -15.11
C MET A 301 -6.65 -8.83 -14.08
N TYR A 302 -5.43 -9.32 -14.29
CA TYR A 302 -4.82 -10.33 -13.43
C TYR A 302 -4.19 -9.74 -12.16
N LEU A 303 -3.72 -8.49 -12.19
CA LEU A 303 -3.04 -7.92 -11.04
C LEU A 303 -3.98 -7.52 -9.89
N GLN A 304 -5.30 -7.40 -10.12
CA GLN A 304 -6.25 -7.21 -9.02
C GLN A 304 -6.20 -8.38 -8.02
N TYR A 305 -6.00 -9.61 -8.50
CA TYR A 305 -5.81 -10.79 -7.65
C TYR A 305 -4.53 -10.69 -6.80
N SER A 306 -3.49 -10.05 -7.34
CA SER A 306 -2.21 -9.86 -6.63
C SER A 306 -2.36 -9.01 -5.37
N LEU A 307 -3.31 -8.05 -5.33
CA LEU A 307 -3.58 -7.24 -4.13
C LEU A 307 -4.10 -8.09 -2.97
N LEU A 308 -5.06 -8.98 -3.27
CA LEU A 308 -5.71 -9.80 -2.26
C LEU A 308 -4.74 -10.84 -1.71
N VAL A 309 -3.93 -11.43 -2.60
CA VAL A 309 -2.88 -12.39 -2.24
C VAL A 309 -1.80 -11.71 -1.39
N SER A 310 -1.31 -10.54 -1.79
CA SER A 310 -0.28 -9.82 -1.02
C SER A 310 -0.80 -9.37 0.36
N ALA A 311 -2.07 -8.94 0.45
CA ALA A 311 -2.72 -8.59 1.72
C ALA A 311 -2.89 -9.81 2.63
N ALA A 312 -3.35 -10.94 2.09
CA ALA A 312 -3.53 -12.18 2.85
C ALA A 312 -2.19 -12.73 3.37
N VAL A 313 -1.17 -12.79 2.51
CA VAL A 313 0.18 -13.22 2.89
C VAL A 313 0.77 -12.29 3.95
N SER A 314 0.62 -10.97 3.79
CA SER A 314 1.10 -9.98 4.76
C SER A 314 0.39 -10.09 6.10
N PHE A 315 -0.92 -10.35 6.09
CA PHE A 315 -1.69 -10.54 7.31
C PHE A 315 -1.26 -11.79 8.06
N VAL A 316 -1.09 -12.92 7.36
CA VAL A 316 -0.58 -14.17 7.95
C VAL A 316 0.84 -13.97 8.48
N TRP A 317 1.72 -13.32 7.72
CA TRP A 317 3.09 -13.03 8.15
C TRP A 317 3.14 -12.17 9.41
N LEU A 318 2.35 -11.09 9.46
CA LEU A 318 2.29 -10.20 10.63
C LEU A 318 1.69 -10.91 11.86
N LEU A 319 0.70 -11.78 11.68
CA LEU A 319 0.17 -12.61 12.77
C LEU A 319 1.20 -13.63 13.27
N LEU A 320 1.98 -14.24 12.38
CA LEU A 320 3.07 -15.14 12.75
C LEU A 320 4.18 -14.41 13.51
N CYS A 321 4.54 -13.18 13.09
CA CYS A 321 5.48 -12.35 13.82
C CYS A 321 4.93 -11.91 15.19
N LEU A 322 3.64 -11.57 15.26
CA LEU A 322 2.97 -11.25 16.52
C LEU A 322 3.06 -12.43 17.49
N LYS A 323 2.75 -13.64 17.00
CA LYS A 323 2.82 -14.88 17.78
C LYS A 323 4.24 -15.17 18.27
N ARG A 324 5.25 -15.00 17.42
CA ARG A 324 6.66 -15.17 17.80
C ARG A 324 7.13 -14.19 18.87
N CYS A 325 6.55 -12.99 18.92
CA CYS A 325 6.80 -12.00 19.97
C CYS A 325 6.15 -12.42 21.31
N VAL A 326 5.00 -13.11 21.26
CA VAL A 326 4.32 -13.63 22.48
C VAL A 326 5.04 -14.85 23.07
N ASP A 327 5.53 -15.74 22.21
CA ASP A 327 6.17 -17.00 22.63
C ASP A 327 7.65 -16.81 23.05
N GLY A 328 8.18 -15.58 22.94
CA GLY A 328 9.55 -15.21 23.30
C GLY A 328 9.70 -14.44 24.61
N GLU A 329 8.61 -14.24 25.37
CA GLU A 329 8.64 -13.73 26.76
C GLU A 329 8.80 -14.87 27.78
#